data_AF-A0A7S0KMJ3-F1
#
_entry.id   AF-A0A7S0KMJ3-F1
#
_cell.length_a   1.000
_cell.length_b   1.000
_cell.length_c   1.000
_cell.angle_alpha   90.00
_cell.angle_beta   90.00
_cell.angle_gamma   90.00
#
_symmetry.space_group_name_H-M   'P 1'
#
loop_
_entity.id
_entity.type
_entity.pdbx_description
1 polymer ?
#
loop_
_entity_poly.entity_id
_entity_poly.type
_entity_poly.pdbx_seq_one_letter_code
_entity_poly.pdbx_strand_id
1 'polypeptide(L)'
;MMSRATSATVLIVIVVIAALLPPEVHACSTFLVGKGASVDGSLFVTHSDDGEGDPDARLSFIPAADHAPGAFRDVWPDLEDNPRFVGTARGETYLPGRGVPSDAKGTEPIGKIPQVNHTYAYTEGNYGIMNEKQLSIGESTCSGRFVANAKGSGGEALFCVNELSRIAMERCATARCAIRTMGDLATEHGFYGASGSFEGGSETLLIADTSEGWVMHFVPYPETNSAVWVAKRVPDDEVTVVMNMFTIRSVNLKDPENYMYSENIIDVAVKHGLWDPSGKDGVFDFTKAYSDGEYAHKYYSGRRAWGAFRLINPGIELDPNYGDLRIDDPYPWSMKPAKPVSASDLFAWHRDWYQDTPFDMSKGVAAGPWGSPDRFNGGDAEVSIPGSFERSIALHRTTYTHVLQTRGWLPDAIGGITWYGPHAAHGTCFVPVPAGIKKLPAALTFGNATLVDRDSQWWAHRYVHNLAQMKYAYAVEDIRAAQAMWENEGAELVAAVDAKFGGGAASPEQVDVALGMFEAHADKVRAAWWRLGDVIMANYADGFVSKAKTGAPVGYPAWWLEAAGWRQGPEPIPPPKTGRSKIFREGGSLERGARVRRAGSASLASAFRV
;
A
#
# COMPACT_ATOMS: atom_id res chain seq x y z
N MET A 1 -54.55 -59.21 6.12
CA MET A 1 -54.24 -59.17 4.67
C MET A 1 -53.31 -57.98 4.47
N MET A 2 -52.01 -58.22 4.26
CA MET A 2 -51.34 -58.13 2.94
C MET A 2 -51.57 -56.77 2.26
N SER A 3 -50.62 -56.02 1.70
CA SER A 3 -49.15 -56.01 1.63
C SER A 3 -48.79 -54.81 0.72
N ARG A 4 -47.59 -54.23 0.85
CA ARG A 4 -46.77 -53.60 -0.22
C ARG A 4 -47.29 -52.26 -0.82
N ALA A 5 -46.47 -51.28 -1.19
CA ALA A 5 -45.02 -51.07 -1.11
C ALA A 5 -44.68 -49.62 -1.52
N THR A 6 -43.51 -49.17 -1.06
CA THR A 6 -42.52 -48.28 -1.74
C THR A 6 -42.87 -46.83 -2.09
N SER A 7 -42.20 -45.89 -1.40
CA SER A 7 -41.30 -44.86 -1.98
C SER A 7 -40.55 -44.20 -0.80
N ALA A 8 -39.28 -44.53 -0.58
CA ALA A 8 -38.10 -43.93 -1.20
C ALA A 8 -37.74 -42.54 -0.61
N THR A 9 -36.78 -42.57 0.30
CA THR A 9 -35.69 -41.58 0.48
C THR A 9 -36.08 -40.13 0.80
N VAL A 10 -36.21 -39.82 2.10
CA VAL A 10 -36.00 -38.45 2.60
C VAL A 10 -34.49 -38.22 2.64
N LEU A 11 -33.94 -37.67 1.56
CA LEU A 11 -32.58 -37.12 1.56
C LEU A 11 -32.66 -35.75 2.24
N ILE A 12 -32.20 -35.68 3.49
CA ILE A 12 -31.95 -34.42 4.18
C ILE A 12 -30.78 -33.76 3.46
N VAL A 13 -31.07 -32.84 2.55
CA VAL A 13 -30.07 -31.92 2.03
C VAL A 13 -29.86 -30.85 3.10
N ILE A 14 -28.89 -31.08 3.98
CA ILE A 14 -28.26 -29.98 4.72
C ILE A 14 -27.44 -29.23 3.67
N VAL A 15 -28.02 -28.18 3.08
CA VAL A 15 -27.23 -27.18 2.38
C VAL A 15 -26.49 -26.42 3.49
N VAL A 16 -25.26 -26.82 3.76
CA VAL A 16 -24.30 -25.93 4.40
C VAL A 16 -24.03 -24.83 3.37
N ILE A 17 -24.81 -23.75 3.44
CA ILE A 17 -24.36 -22.47 2.88
C ILE A 17 -23.22 -22.05 3.80
N ALA A 18 -22.02 -22.55 3.53
CA ALA A 18 -20.84 -21.79 3.88
C ALA A 18 -21.01 -20.49 3.12
N ALA A 19 -21.37 -19.42 3.82
CA ALA A 19 -21.17 -18.08 3.29
C ALA A 19 -19.66 -18.01 3.03
N LEU A 20 -19.26 -18.26 1.79
CA LEU A 20 -17.96 -17.86 1.28
C LEU A 20 -18.00 -16.35 1.36
N LEU A 21 -17.57 -15.80 2.50
CA LEU A 21 -17.15 -14.42 2.55
C LEU A 21 -16.15 -14.26 1.40
N PRO A 22 -16.27 -13.22 0.56
CA PRO A 22 -15.26 -12.97 -0.45
C PRO A 22 -13.90 -12.95 0.26
N PRO A 23 -12.89 -13.66 -0.26
CA PRO A 23 -11.55 -13.60 0.33
C PRO A 23 -11.12 -12.14 0.36
N GLU A 24 -10.61 -11.68 1.50
CA GLU A 24 -10.04 -10.35 1.59
C GLU A 24 -8.80 -10.30 0.70
N VAL A 25 -8.82 -9.43 -0.32
CA VAL A 25 -7.74 -9.34 -1.29
C VAL A 25 -6.76 -8.27 -0.84
N HIS A 26 -5.75 -8.71 -0.08
CA HIS A 26 -4.57 -7.92 0.25
C HIS A 26 -3.62 -7.92 -0.95
N ALA A 27 -3.19 -6.73 -1.37
CA ALA A 27 -2.47 -6.64 -2.63
C ALA A 27 -1.58 -5.40 -2.74
N CYS A 28 -0.34 -5.52 -2.35
CA CYS A 28 0.62 -4.43 -2.24
C CYS A 28 1.36 -4.04 -3.54
N SER A 29 2.00 -2.87 -3.54
CA SER A 29 2.95 -2.44 -4.58
C SER A 29 4.32 -2.15 -3.98
N THR A 30 5.39 -2.64 -4.61
CA THR A 30 6.74 -2.53 -4.04
C THR A 30 7.80 -2.17 -5.08
N PHE A 31 8.85 -1.52 -4.58
CA PHE A 31 10.04 -1.10 -5.33
C PHE A 31 11.26 -1.41 -4.46
N LEU A 32 12.35 -1.84 -5.08
CA LEU A 32 13.67 -1.89 -4.46
C LEU A 32 14.68 -1.21 -5.38
N VAL A 33 15.40 -0.24 -4.82
CA VAL A 33 16.41 0.57 -5.51
C VAL A 33 17.78 0.17 -4.98
N GLY A 34 18.65 -0.30 -5.88
CA GLY A 34 20.04 -0.56 -5.56
C GLY A 34 20.80 0.71 -5.17
N LYS A 35 21.86 0.59 -4.36
CA LYS A 35 22.65 1.73 -3.87
C LYS A 35 23.30 2.59 -4.98
N GLY A 36 23.63 2.01 -6.11
CA GLY A 36 24.15 2.72 -7.29
C GLY A 36 23.05 3.37 -8.15
N ALA A 37 21.78 3.04 -7.92
CA ALA A 37 20.63 3.63 -8.59
C ALA A 37 20.06 4.85 -7.84
N SER A 38 20.45 5.08 -6.58
CA SER A 38 19.97 6.18 -5.75
C SER A 38 20.80 7.46 -5.88
N VAL A 39 20.22 8.59 -5.48
CA VAL A 39 20.87 9.91 -5.54
C VAL A 39 22.07 10.08 -4.59
N ASP A 40 22.11 9.33 -3.49
CA ASP A 40 23.05 9.52 -2.38
C ASP A 40 23.82 8.25 -1.99
N GLY A 41 23.57 7.12 -2.65
CA GLY A 41 24.18 5.83 -2.31
C GLY A 41 23.36 4.99 -1.33
N SER A 42 22.16 5.42 -0.91
CA SER A 42 21.29 4.60 -0.05
C SER A 42 20.63 3.46 -0.82
N LEU A 43 20.28 2.37 -0.14
CA LEU A 43 19.29 1.44 -0.68
C LEU A 43 17.89 1.89 -0.27
N PHE A 44 16.92 1.59 -1.14
CA PHE A 44 15.51 1.77 -0.82
C PHE A 44 14.73 0.47 -0.95
N VAL A 45 13.81 0.25 -0.01
CA VAL A 45 12.73 -0.74 -0.10
C VAL A 45 11.43 -0.01 0.18
N THR A 46 10.39 -0.27 -0.60
CA THR A 46 9.10 0.39 -0.40
C THR A 46 7.97 -0.61 -0.39
N HIS A 47 6.87 -0.27 0.28
CA HIS A 47 5.68 -1.11 0.32
C HIS A 47 4.43 -0.25 0.59
N SER A 48 3.42 -0.35 -0.28
CA SER A 48 2.04 0.07 0.00
C SER A 48 1.24 -1.09 0.60
N ASP A 49 0.99 -1.04 1.92
CA ASP A 49 0.20 -2.06 2.61
C ASP A 49 -1.28 -1.81 2.32
N ASP A 50 -1.81 -2.61 1.40
CA ASP A 50 -3.13 -2.46 0.80
C ASP A 50 -4.08 -3.50 1.37
N GLY A 51 -4.93 -3.11 2.32
CA GLY A 51 -5.92 -3.98 2.98
C GLY A 51 -7.38 -3.61 2.68
N GLU A 52 -8.28 -4.58 2.80
CA GLU A 52 -9.74 -4.36 2.78
C GLU A 52 -10.31 -4.50 4.22
N GLY A 53 -11.56 -4.10 4.45
CA GLY A 53 -12.22 -4.31 5.75
C GLY A 53 -11.80 -3.35 6.87
N ASP A 54 -11.16 -3.88 7.92
CA ASP A 54 -10.79 -3.17 9.16
C ASP A 54 -9.27 -3.24 9.43
N PRO A 55 -8.42 -2.79 8.49
CA PRO A 55 -6.98 -2.95 8.63
C PRO A 55 -6.47 -2.14 9.82
N ASP A 56 -5.61 -2.77 10.62
CA ASP A 56 -4.93 -2.07 11.70
C ASP A 56 -3.87 -1.12 11.09
N ALA A 57 -4.01 0.19 11.33
CA ALA A 57 -3.10 1.19 10.78
C ALA A 57 -1.99 1.65 11.75
N ARG A 58 -1.90 1.02 12.93
CA ARG A 58 -0.96 1.42 13.98
C ARG A 58 0.43 0.88 13.70
N LEU A 59 1.43 1.74 13.88
CA LEU A 59 2.82 1.32 14.03
C LEU A 59 3.12 0.93 15.49
N SER A 60 3.97 -0.07 15.68
CA SER A 60 4.51 -0.44 16.99
C SER A 60 6.03 -0.40 17.00
N PHE A 61 6.59 -0.08 18.17
CA PHE A 61 8.02 -0.18 18.45
C PHE A 61 8.25 -1.32 19.43
N ILE A 62 9.13 -2.23 19.06
CA ILE A 62 9.54 -3.36 19.87
C ILE A 62 10.97 -3.09 20.35
N PRO A 63 11.21 -3.00 21.66
CA PRO A 63 12.55 -2.80 22.19
C PRO A 63 13.41 -4.05 22.02
N ALA A 64 14.72 -3.84 21.91
CA ALA A 64 15.72 -4.90 22.05
C ALA A 64 15.57 -5.59 23.41
N ALA A 65 15.79 -6.90 23.47
CA ALA A 65 15.65 -7.67 24.70
C ALA A 65 16.73 -8.73 24.83
N ASP A 66 17.14 -8.98 26.08
CA ASP A 66 17.97 -10.11 26.43
C ASP A 66 17.10 -11.25 26.98
N HIS A 67 17.41 -12.48 26.58
CA HIS A 67 16.67 -13.67 26.97
C HIS A 67 17.58 -14.70 27.65
N ALA A 68 17.01 -15.43 28.60
CA ALA A 68 17.73 -16.50 29.29
C ALA A 68 18.11 -17.64 28.31
N PRO A 69 19.29 -18.28 28.47
CA PRO A 69 19.65 -19.44 27.67
C PRO A 69 18.59 -20.54 27.73
N GLY A 70 18.20 -21.07 26.57
CA GLY A 70 17.17 -22.11 26.47
C GLY A 70 15.72 -21.60 26.56
N ALA A 71 15.51 -20.28 26.57
CA ALA A 71 14.19 -19.70 26.43
C ALA A 71 13.54 -20.07 25.08
N PHE A 72 12.22 -19.90 25.00
CA PHE A 72 11.43 -20.09 23.79
C PHE A 72 10.77 -18.78 23.39
N ARG A 73 10.60 -18.62 22.07
CA ARG A 73 9.90 -17.51 21.43
C ARG A 73 8.58 -18.02 20.89
N ASP A 74 7.49 -17.42 21.37
CA ASP A 74 6.13 -17.73 20.91
C ASP A 74 5.94 -17.33 19.45
N VAL A 75 5.21 -18.13 18.70
CA VAL A 75 4.81 -17.86 17.32
C VAL A 75 3.35 -17.48 17.29
N TRP A 76 3.05 -16.32 16.75
CA TRP A 76 1.73 -15.71 16.73
C TRP A 76 1.03 -15.97 15.39
N PRO A 77 -0.31 -16.12 15.40
CA PRO A 77 -1.09 -16.23 14.18
C PRO A 77 -1.11 -14.91 13.43
N ASP A 78 -1.55 -14.99 12.18
CA ASP A 78 -1.89 -13.80 11.41
C ASP A 78 -3.34 -13.39 11.66
N LEU A 79 -3.56 -12.12 12.01
CA LEU A 79 -4.88 -11.59 12.32
C LEU A 79 -5.25 -10.35 11.50
N GLU A 80 -4.26 -9.60 10.99
CA GLU A 80 -4.30 -8.35 10.18
C GLU A 80 -5.26 -7.21 10.60
N ASP A 81 -6.52 -7.55 10.91
CA ASP A 81 -7.60 -6.71 11.40
C ASP A 81 -7.30 -6.06 12.75
N ASN A 82 -7.90 -4.90 12.99
CA ASN A 82 -7.77 -4.21 14.27
C ASN A 82 -8.62 -4.86 15.40
N PRO A 83 -8.01 -5.25 16.55
CA PRO A 83 -6.59 -5.19 16.87
C PRO A 83 -5.81 -6.41 16.33
N ARG A 84 -4.72 -6.17 15.59
CA ARG A 84 -3.97 -7.26 14.94
C ARG A 84 -3.18 -8.14 15.91
N PHE A 85 -3.09 -7.68 17.15
CA PHE A 85 -2.46 -8.36 18.26
C PHE A 85 -3.01 -7.75 19.57
N VAL A 86 -3.07 -8.57 20.61
CA VAL A 86 -3.38 -8.15 21.98
C VAL A 86 -2.42 -8.84 22.94
N GLY A 87 -1.50 -8.08 23.52
CA GLY A 87 -0.49 -8.61 24.45
C GLY A 87 0.73 -7.72 24.57
N THR A 88 1.71 -8.16 25.38
CA THR A 88 2.96 -7.42 25.64
C THR A 88 4.11 -7.81 24.74
N ALA A 89 4.00 -8.89 23.97
CA ALA A 89 5.11 -9.44 23.19
C ALA A 89 5.54 -8.55 22.00
N ARG A 90 4.69 -7.60 21.59
CA ARG A 90 4.87 -6.75 20.40
C ARG A 90 4.82 -5.26 20.73
N GLY A 91 5.34 -4.89 21.89
CA GLY A 91 5.35 -3.51 22.39
C GLY A 91 4.03 -3.07 23.03
N GLU A 92 3.97 -1.81 23.46
CA GLU A 92 2.83 -1.28 24.24
C GLU A 92 1.61 -0.92 23.38
N THR A 93 1.80 -0.73 22.05
CA THR A 93 0.75 -0.30 21.11
C THR A 93 -0.49 -1.22 21.12
N TYR A 94 -0.29 -2.50 21.45
CA TYR A 94 -1.31 -3.55 21.38
C TYR A 94 -1.94 -3.90 22.73
N LEU A 95 -1.64 -3.15 23.79
CA LEU A 95 -2.30 -3.34 25.08
C LEU A 95 -3.72 -2.75 25.08
N PRO A 96 -4.67 -3.34 25.84
CA PRO A 96 -5.99 -2.76 26.05
C PRO A 96 -5.91 -1.27 26.43
N GLY A 97 -6.66 -0.42 25.74
CA GLY A 97 -6.53 1.04 25.89
C GLY A 97 -7.04 1.82 24.69
N ARG A 98 -6.31 2.88 24.32
CA ARG A 98 -6.70 3.78 23.21
C ARG A 98 -6.44 3.11 21.86
N GLY A 99 -7.39 2.28 21.42
CA GLY A 99 -7.37 1.59 20.12
C GLY A 99 -7.65 0.09 20.20
N VAL A 100 -7.46 -0.52 21.38
CA VAL A 100 -7.77 -1.92 21.68
C VAL A 100 -8.88 -1.98 22.72
N PRO A 101 -10.02 -2.65 22.47
CA PRO A 101 -11.10 -2.78 23.45
C PRO A 101 -10.61 -3.28 24.81
N SER A 102 -11.19 -2.76 25.90
CA SER A 102 -10.79 -3.13 27.27
C SER A 102 -11.05 -4.60 27.61
N ASP A 103 -11.97 -5.23 26.88
CA ASP A 103 -12.37 -6.63 26.99
C ASP A 103 -11.77 -7.50 25.87
N ALA A 104 -10.84 -6.95 25.07
CA ALA A 104 -10.14 -7.70 24.05
C ALA A 104 -9.38 -8.88 24.68
N LYS A 105 -9.55 -10.07 24.08
CA LYS A 105 -8.85 -11.27 24.52
C LYS A 105 -7.40 -11.22 24.05
N GLY A 106 -6.50 -11.73 24.89
CA GLY A 106 -5.10 -11.90 24.50
C GLY A 106 -4.98 -12.79 23.26
N THR A 107 -4.06 -12.43 22.37
CA THR A 107 -3.74 -13.28 21.23
C THR A 107 -3.04 -14.54 21.73
N GLU A 108 -3.51 -15.71 21.32
CA GLU A 108 -2.91 -16.99 21.69
C GLU A 108 -1.84 -17.38 20.67
N PRO A 109 -0.69 -17.93 21.10
CA PRO A 109 0.34 -18.39 20.18
C PRO A 109 -0.05 -19.72 19.52
N ILE A 110 0.35 -19.91 18.28
CA ILE A 110 0.13 -21.13 17.48
C ILE A 110 1.31 -22.11 17.56
N GLY A 111 2.46 -21.68 18.09
CA GLY A 111 3.60 -22.54 18.37
C GLY A 111 4.75 -21.81 19.06
N LYS A 112 5.93 -22.44 19.10
CA LYS A 112 7.14 -21.90 19.74
C LYS A 112 8.39 -22.36 19.00
N ILE A 113 9.42 -21.52 19.00
CA ILE A 113 10.77 -21.85 18.52
C ILE A 113 11.82 -21.53 19.59
N PRO A 114 13.04 -22.10 19.54
CA PRO A 114 14.13 -21.68 20.42
C PRO A 114 14.39 -20.17 20.30
N GLN A 115 14.59 -19.52 21.44
CA GLN A 115 14.90 -18.08 21.49
C GLN A 115 16.41 -17.83 21.47
N VAL A 116 16.81 -16.74 20.82
CA VAL A 116 18.19 -16.24 20.85
C VAL A 116 18.44 -15.39 22.10
N ASN A 117 19.69 -15.34 22.57
CA ASN A 117 20.00 -14.64 23.82
C ASN A 117 19.79 -13.12 23.75
N HIS A 118 19.83 -12.52 22.56
CA HIS A 118 19.64 -11.08 22.33
C HIS A 118 18.83 -10.86 21.05
N THR A 119 17.84 -9.98 21.11
CA THR A 119 17.06 -9.51 19.96
C THR A 119 17.25 -8.02 19.74
N TYR A 120 17.21 -7.60 18.48
CA TYR A 120 17.28 -6.19 18.09
C TYR A 120 15.95 -5.46 18.29
N ALA A 121 16.04 -4.16 18.51
CA ALA A 121 14.87 -3.27 18.47
C ALA A 121 14.40 -3.07 17.02
N TYR A 122 13.09 -2.92 16.80
CA TYR A 122 12.52 -2.68 15.47
C TYR A 122 11.17 -1.98 15.52
N THR A 123 10.77 -1.42 14.38
CA THR A 123 9.41 -0.96 14.13
C THR A 123 8.65 -1.96 13.28
N GLU A 124 7.35 -2.07 13.51
CA GLU A 124 6.46 -2.92 12.73
C GLU A 124 5.11 -2.27 12.45
N GLY A 125 4.45 -2.81 11.43
CA GLY A 125 3.02 -2.67 11.18
C GLY A 125 2.42 -4.05 11.02
N ASN A 126 1.90 -4.35 9.83
CA ASN A 126 1.45 -5.70 9.48
C ASN A 126 2.63 -6.67 9.33
N TYR A 127 3.80 -6.15 8.98
CA TYR A 127 5.07 -6.88 8.84
C TYR A 127 6.16 -6.19 9.67
N GLY A 128 7.28 -6.88 9.90
CA GLY A 128 8.50 -6.21 10.36
C GLY A 128 8.97 -5.20 9.32
N ILE A 129 9.17 -3.94 9.71
CA ILE A 129 9.46 -2.84 8.78
C ILE A 129 10.97 -2.58 8.72
N MET A 130 11.55 -2.12 9.82
CA MET A 130 12.97 -1.80 9.91
C MET A 130 13.48 -2.02 11.32
N ASN A 131 14.65 -2.65 11.47
CA ASN A 131 15.30 -2.80 12.76
C ASN A 131 16.40 -1.77 13.00
N GLU A 132 16.93 -1.73 14.21
CA GLU A 132 18.00 -0.81 14.61
C GLU A 132 19.33 -1.06 13.89
N LYS A 133 19.42 -2.09 13.02
CA LYS A 133 20.56 -2.39 12.13
C LYS A 133 20.29 -1.96 10.68
N GLN A 134 19.22 -1.21 10.45
CA GLN A 134 18.78 -0.74 9.13
C GLN A 134 18.37 -1.88 8.20
N LEU A 135 18.21 -3.12 8.69
CA LEU A 135 17.57 -4.19 7.91
C LEU A 135 16.13 -3.77 7.65
N SER A 136 15.74 -3.75 6.38
CA SER A 136 14.48 -3.18 5.89
C SER A 136 13.73 -4.22 5.07
N ILE A 137 12.43 -4.37 5.32
CA ILE A 137 11.57 -5.32 4.61
C ILE A 137 10.30 -4.62 4.09
N GLY A 138 10.00 -4.88 2.82
CA GLY A 138 8.72 -4.59 2.18
C GLY A 138 8.11 -5.89 1.67
N GLU A 139 6.80 -5.93 1.48
CA GLU A 139 6.06 -7.15 1.16
C GLU A 139 5.15 -6.95 -0.05
N SER A 140 4.96 -8.02 -0.82
CA SER A 140 3.93 -8.11 -1.84
C SER A 140 3.33 -9.51 -1.92
N THR A 141 2.02 -9.57 -1.67
CA THR A 141 1.27 -10.81 -1.64
C THR A 141 1.17 -11.42 -3.02
N CYS A 142 1.50 -12.69 -3.18
CA CYS A 142 1.60 -13.34 -4.49
C CYS A 142 0.73 -14.59 -4.60
N SER A 143 0.32 -14.93 -5.83
CA SER A 143 -0.38 -16.19 -6.07
C SER A 143 0.61 -17.30 -6.37
N GLY A 144 0.46 -18.44 -5.69
CA GLY A 144 1.29 -19.62 -5.87
C GLY A 144 0.46 -20.89 -6.04
N ARG A 145 1.02 -21.90 -6.71
CA ARG A 145 0.32 -23.14 -7.07
C ARG A 145 0.01 -24.08 -5.90
N PHE A 146 0.52 -23.76 -4.72
CA PHE A 146 0.32 -24.52 -3.50
C PHE A 146 -0.21 -23.60 -2.41
N VAL A 147 -1.09 -24.14 -1.58
CA VAL A 147 -1.71 -23.44 -0.46
C VAL A 147 -1.58 -24.33 0.77
N ALA A 148 -1.35 -23.71 1.93
CA ALA A 148 -1.37 -24.38 3.21
C ALA A 148 -2.13 -23.50 4.20
N ASN A 149 -2.68 -24.13 5.24
CA ASN A 149 -3.36 -23.43 6.33
C ASN A 149 -2.48 -23.39 7.57
N ALA A 150 -2.65 -22.33 8.36
CA ALA A 150 -1.99 -22.18 9.64
C ALA A 150 -2.40 -23.27 10.64
N LYS A 151 -1.48 -23.56 11.56
CA LYS A 151 -1.78 -24.35 12.75
C LYS A 151 -2.85 -23.67 13.59
N GLY A 152 -3.90 -24.42 13.93
CA GLY A 152 -5.10 -23.89 14.60
C GLY A 152 -6.21 -23.45 13.65
N SER A 153 -5.94 -23.37 12.34
CA SER A 153 -6.90 -23.00 11.29
C SER A 153 -7.06 -24.10 10.23
N GLY A 154 -6.94 -25.37 10.65
CA GLY A 154 -7.13 -26.53 9.76
C GLY A 154 -5.89 -26.94 8.95
N GLY A 155 -4.70 -26.45 9.31
CA GLY A 155 -3.42 -26.96 8.80
C GLY A 155 -2.37 -27.12 9.91
N GLU A 156 -1.12 -27.32 9.51
CA GLU A 156 0.02 -27.58 10.40
C GLU A 156 1.15 -26.53 10.25
N ALA A 157 1.03 -25.61 9.30
CA ALA A 157 2.06 -24.63 8.99
C ALA A 157 2.16 -23.61 10.12
N LEU A 158 3.38 -23.31 10.55
CA LEU A 158 3.62 -22.45 11.69
C LEU A 158 3.84 -20.99 11.32
N PHE A 159 4.27 -20.69 10.08
CA PHE A 159 4.72 -19.35 9.71
C PHE A 159 4.02 -18.76 8.48
N CYS A 160 3.63 -17.48 8.58
CA CYS A 160 3.44 -16.59 7.44
C CYS A 160 4.58 -15.55 7.38
N VAL A 161 4.65 -14.77 6.30
CA VAL A 161 5.71 -13.73 6.16
C VAL A 161 5.61 -12.62 7.19
N ASN A 162 4.43 -12.34 7.73
CA ASN A 162 4.20 -11.36 8.79
C ASN A 162 5.07 -11.73 10.00
N GLU A 163 5.04 -13.00 10.39
CA GLU A 163 5.80 -13.50 11.53
C GLU A 163 7.28 -13.78 11.21
N LEU A 164 7.57 -14.29 10.00
CA LEU A 164 8.96 -14.50 9.57
C LEU A 164 9.74 -13.18 9.51
N SER A 165 9.11 -12.11 9.01
CA SER A 165 9.74 -10.78 8.95
C SER A 165 10.03 -10.23 10.34
N ARG A 166 9.16 -10.43 11.34
CA ARG A 166 9.42 -10.06 12.73
C ARG A 166 10.61 -10.81 13.31
N ILE A 167 10.69 -12.12 13.08
CA ILE A 167 11.84 -12.93 13.54
C ILE A 167 13.13 -12.47 12.86
N ALA A 168 13.08 -12.10 11.57
CA ALA A 168 14.23 -11.53 10.88
C ALA A 168 14.66 -10.19 11.52
N MET A 169 13.71 -9.31 11.83
CA MET A 169 13.99 -8.05 12.53
C MET A 169 14.63 -8.28 13.90
N GLU A 170 14.13 -9.26 14.65
CA GLU A 170 14.66 -9.65 15.97
C GLU A 170 16.10 -10.18 15.89
N ARG A 171 16.47 -10.93 14.85
CA ARG A 171 17.68 -11.79 14.85
C ARG A 171 18.78 -11.36 13.90
N CYS A 172 18.48 -10.55 12.88
CA CYS A 172 19.38 -10.33 11.75
C CYS A 172 19.79 -8.88 11.55
N ALA A 173 21.07 -8.68 11.21
CA ALA A 173 21.60 -7.39 10.81
C ALA A 173 21.76 -7.25 9.28
N THR A 174 21.68 -8.35 8.53
CA THR A 174 21.91 -8.37 7.07
C THR A 174 20.77 -9.04 6.31
N ALA A 175 20.58 -8.66 5.06
CA ALA A 175 19.58 -9.20 4.16
C ALA A 175 19.76 -10.72 3.97
N ARG A 176 21.00 -11.19 3.82
CA ARG A 176 21.30 -12.63 3.71
C ARG A 176 20.96 -13.39 4.99
N CYS A 177 21.23 -12.84 6.17
CA CYS A 177 20.80 -13.44 7.43
C CYS A 177 19.28 -13.56 7.47
N ALA A 178 18.56 -12.50 7.09
CA ALA A 178 17.10 -12.49 7.07
C ALA A 178 16.55 -13.56 6.12
N ILE A 179 17.05 -13.63 4.88
CA ILE A 179 16.64 -14.63 3.88
C ILE A 179 16.83 -16.06 4.39
N ARG A 180 18.01 -16.38 4.95
CA ARG A 180 18.26 -17.72 5.51
C ARG A 180 17.36 -18.01 6.70
N THR A 181 17.30 -17.09 7.66
CA THR A 181 16.49 -17.27 8.87
C THR A 181 15.02 -17.53 8.52
N MET A 182 14.44 -16.71 7.63
CA MET A 182 13.05 -16.87 7.21
C MET A 182 12.85 -18.14 6.38
N GLY A 183 13.74 -18.42 5.44
CA GLY A 183 13.67 -19.59 4.57
C GLY A 183 13.80 -20.90 5.34
N ASP A 184 14.74 -20.99 6.27
CA ASP A 184 14.98 -22.19 7.08
C ASP A 184 13.78 -22.46 8.01
N LEU A 185 13.25 -21.44 8.68
CA LEU A 185 12.05 -21.56 9.52
C LEU A 185 10.82 -22.00 8.72
N ALA A 186 10.60 -21.42 7.54
CA ALA A 186 9.51 -21.79 6.63
C ALA A 186 9.65 -23.25 6.14
N THR A 187 10.87 -23.68 5.84
CA THR A 187 11.14 -25.06 5.40
C THR A 187 11.01 -26.07 6.55
N GLU A 188 11.44 -25.72 7.77
CA GLU A 188 11.43 -26.62 8.94
C GLU A 188 10.05 -26.76 9.59
N HIS A 189 9.28 -25.66 9.65
CA HIS A 189 8.05 -25.61 10.43
C HIS A 189 6.79 -25.34 9.59
N GLY A 190 6.93 -25.25 8.27
CA GLY A 190 5.84 -25.03 7.33
C GLY A 190 5.49 -23.56 7.17
N PHE A 191 5.00 -23.25 5.97
CA PHE A 191 4.63 -21.90 5.56
C PHE A 191 3.18 -21.84 5.07
N TYR A 192 2.46 -20.77 5.39
CA TYR A 192 1.13 -20.44 4.86
C TYR A 192 1.10 -18.97 4.40
N GLY A 193 0.33 -18.69 3.34
CA GLY A 193 0.11 -17.31 2.85
C GLY A 193 -1.03 -16.59 3.56
N ALA A 194 -1.21 -15.31 3.27
CA ALA A 194 -2.24 -14.45 3.87
C ALA A 194 -3.67 -15.00 3.71
N SER A 195 -3.94 -15.70 2.61
CA SER A 195 -5.24 -16.35 2.40
C SER A 195 -5.06 -17.86 2.28
N GLY A 196 -5.97 -18.63 2.89
CA GLY A 196 -6.09 -20.08 2.67
C GLY A 196 -6.56 -20.44 1.25
N SER A 197 -6.31 -19.57 0.27
CA SER A 197 -6.69 -19.68 -1.14
C SER A 197 -5.46 -19.50 -2.02
N PHE A 198 -5.59 -19.71 -3.34
CA PHE A 198 -4.48 -19.49 -4.27
C PHE A 198 -4.14 -17.99 -4.41
N GLU A 199 -5.13 -17.11 -4.33
CA GLU A 199 -4.97 -15.65 -4.33
C GLU A 199 -4.46 -15.18 -2.97
N GLY A 200 -3.14 -15.06 -2.79
CA GLY A 200 -2.53 -14.81 -1.49
C GLY A 200 -2.13 -16.05 -0.72
N GLY A 201 -2.05 -17.21 -1.40
CA GLY A 201 -1.46 -18.42 -0.83
C GLY A 201 0.07 -18.39 -0.81
N SER A 202 0.71 -17.32 -1.26
CA SER A 202 2.15 -17.20 -1.40
C SER A 202 2.59 -15.75 -1.27
N GLU A 203 3.88 -15.50 -1.09
CA GLU A 203 4.34 -14.19 -0.63
C GLU A 203 5.68 -13.80 -1.24
N THR A 204 5.91 -12.50 -1.40
CA THR A 204 7.19 -11.95 -1.80
C THR A 204 7.67 -10.92 -0.80
N LEU A 205 8.95 -10.98 -0.42
CA LEU A 205 9.61 -9.95 0.39
C LEU A 205 10.73 -9.27 -0.39
N LEU A 206 10.74 -7.94 -0.33
CA LEU A 206 11.87 -7.11 -0.75
C LEU A 206 12.68 -6.79 0.51
N ILE A 207 13.96 -7.13 0.51
CA ILE A 207 14.80 -7.13 1.72
C ILE A 207 16.07 -6.35 1.39
N ALA A 208 16.41 -5.33 2.18
CA ALA A 208 17.66 -4.60 2.03
C ALA A 208 18.33 -4.35 3.37
N ASP A 209 19.65 -4.32 3.37
CA ASP A 209 20.46 -3.80 4.46
C ASP A 209 21.26 -2.59 3.98
N THR A 210 22.37 -2.24 4.64
CA THR A 210 23.23 -1.11 4.25
C THR A 210 24.14 -1.39 3.04
N SER A 211 24.14 -2.62 2.53
CA SER A 211 25.12 -3.11 1.56
C SER A 211 24.50 -3.65 0.27
N GLU A 212 23.36 -4.32 0.35
CA GLU A 212 22.69 -4.98 -0.77
C GLU A 212 21.18 -5.12 -0.59
N GLY A 213 20.48 -5.39 -1.70
CA GLY A 213 19.04 -5.60 -1.74
C GLY A 213 18.67 -6.88 -2.50
N TRP A 214 17.58 -7.51 -2.07
CA TRP A 214 17.12 -8.83 -2.51
C TRP A 214 15.61 -8.88 -2.67
N VAL A 215 15.14 -9.71 -3.60
CA VAL A 215 13.73 -10.14 -3.68
C VAL A 215 13.69 -11.61 -3.30
N MET A 216 12.75 -12.02 -2.44
CA MET A 216 12.55 -13.39 -1.99
C MET A 216 11.10 -13.83 -2.17
N HIS A 217 10.87 -14.93 -2.88
CA HIS A 217 9.56 -15.54 -3.11
C HIS A 217 9.38 -16.77 -2.23
N PHE A 218 8.20 -16.90 -1.62
CA PHE A 218 7.79 -18.03 -0.78
C PHE A 218 6.58 -18.74 -1.36
N VAL A 219 6.62 -20.07 -1.36
CA VAL A 219 5.51 -20.93 -1.77
C VAL A 219 5.32 -22.02 -0.72
N PRO A 220 4.11 -22.23 -0.18
CA PRO A 220 3.84 -23.33 0.72
C PRO A 220 4.13 -24.67 0.06
N TYR A 221 4.54 -25.67 0.85
CA TYR A 221 4.58 -27.05 0.39
C TYR A 221 3.88 -27.95 1.42
N PRO A 222 2.54 -28.12 1.30
CA PRO A 222 1.72 -28.73 2.34
C PRO A 222 1.98 -30.24 2.52
N GLU A 223 2.46 -30.96 1.50
CA GLU A 223 2.66 -32.41 1.57
C GLU A 223 3.64 -32.84 2.66
N THR A 224 4.62 -32.00 2.99
CA THR A 224 5.61 -32.28 4.03
C THR A 224 5.68 -31.17 5.08
N ASN A 225 4.63 -30.35 5.20
CA ASN A 225 4.59 -29.18 6.08
C ASN A 225 5.85 -28.31 5.96
N SER A 226 6.17 -27.87 4.74
CA SER A 226 7.41 -27.15 4.42
C SER A 226 7.12 -25.94 3.51
N ALA A 227 8.16 -25.38 2.92
CA ALA A 227 8.11 -24.29 1.95
C ALA A 227 9.12 -24.52 0.83
N VAL A 228 8.82 -23.94 -0.34
CA VAL A 228 9.77 -23.75 -1.43
C VAL A 228 10.04 -22.25 -1.55
N TRP A 229 11.29 -21.84 -1.63
CA TRP A 229 11.63 -20.42 -1.73
C TRP A 229 12.86 -20.17 -2.62
N VAL A 230 12.91 -18.98 -3.20
CA VAL A 230 14.05 -18.46 -3.96
C VAL A 230 14.25 -16.99 -3.62
N ALA A 231 15.49 -16.54 -3.56
CA ALA A 231 15.85 -15.14 -3.46
C ALA A 231 16.88 -14.77 -4.52
N LYS A 232 16.76 -13.57 -5.07
CA LYS A 232 17.66 -13.01 -6.08
C LYS A 232 18.13 -11.61 -5.68
N ARG A 233 19.44 -11.38 -5.77
CA ARG A 233 20.07 -10.07 -5.51
C ARG A 233 19.70 -9.08 -6.61
N VAL A 234 19.34 -7.87 -6.23
CA VAL A 234 19.12 -6.76 -7.16
C VAL A 234 20.48 -6.12 -7.50
N PRO A 235 20.78 -5.86 -8.79
CA PRO A 235 21.99 -5.14 -9.16
C PRO A 235 22.06 -3.76 -8.50
N ASP A 236 23.27 -3.34 -8.15
CA ASP A 236 23.47 -2.11 -7.38
C ASP A 236 22.95 -0.87 -8.13
N ASP A 237 23.01 -0.84 -9.46
CA ASP A 237 22.62 0.30 -10.29
C ASP A 237 21.23 0.17 -10.94
N GLU A 238 20.40 -0.74 -10.43
CA GLU A 238 19.06 -1.00 -10.96
C GLU A 238 17.94 -0.87 -9.93
N VAL A 239 16.72 -0.77 -10.44
CA VAL A 239 15.46 -0.80 -9.69
C VAL A 239 14.65 -2.00 -10.14
N THR A 240 14.07 -2.74 -9.19
CA THR A 240 13.12 -3.83 -9.43
C THR A 240 11.77 -3.50 -8.82
N VAL A 241 10.72 -4.14 -9.33
CA VAL A 241 9.34 -3.98 -8.84
C VAL A 241 8.69 -5.34 -8.62
N VAL A 242 7.81 -5.42 -7.63
CA VAL A 242 6.92 -6.58 -7.43
C VAL A 242 5.51 -6.08 -7.18
N MET A 243 4.57 -6.59 -7.96
CA MET A 243 3.19 -6.10 -8.05
C MET A 243 2.22 -7.29 -7.96
N ASN A 244 2.20 -7.98 -6.82
CA ASN A 244 1.38 -9.17 -6.58
C ASN A 244 1.52 -10.27 -7.63
N MET A 245 2.76 -10.56 -7.98
CA MET A 245 3.13 -11.61 -8.92
C MET A 245 4.59 -11.96 -8.70
N PHE A 246 4.93 -13.25 -8.72
CA PHE A 246 6.35 -13.64 -8.73
C PHE A 246 7.05 -13.11 -9.97
N THR A 247 8.26 -12.59 -9.76
CA THR A 247 9.09 -11.99 -10.81
C THR A 247 10.41 -12.71 -11.04
N ILE A 248 10.84 -13.62 -10.14
CA ILE A 248 12.10 -14.33 -10.30
C ILE A 248 11.83 -15.48 -11.26
N ARG A 249 12.36 -15.38 -12.47
CA ARG A 249 12.25 -16.42 -13.49
C ARG A 249 13.44 -17.34 -13.46
N SER A 250 14.41 -17.08 -14.34
CA SER A 250 15.61 -17.88 -14.50
C SER A 250 16.43 -17.89 -13.21
N VAL A 251 16.60 -19.08 -12.63
CA VAL A 251 17.39 -19.31 -11.41
C VAL A 251 18.72 -19.96 -11.78
N ASN A 252 19.83 -19.28 -11.46
CA ASN A 252 21.16 -19.85 -11.61
C ASN A 252 21.61 -20.51 -10.30
N LEU A 253 21.42 -21.82 -10.19
CA LEU A 253 21.78 -22.61 -9.00
C LEU A 253 23.31 -22.66 -8.72
N LYS A 254 24.14 -22.18 -9.65
CA LYS A 254 25.60 -22.14 -9.51
C LYS A 254 26.14 -20.77 -9.10
N ASP A 255 25.26 -19.81 -8.85
CA ASP A 255 25.61 -18.44 -8.50
C ASP A 255 25.13 -18.08 -7.08
N PRO A 256 25.84 -18.54 -6.04
CA PRO A 256 25.45 -18.27 -4.64
C PRO A 256 25.61 -16.79 -4.25
N GLU A 257 26.31 -15.99 -5.06
CA GLU A 257 26.46 -14.56 -4.83
C GLU A 257 25.15 -13.82 -5.09
N ASN A 258 24.44 -14.21 -6.15
CA ASN A 258 23.19 -13.55 -6.58
C ASN A 258 21.93 -14.38 -6.32
N TYR A 259 22.04 -15.66 -5.94
CA TYR A 259 20.90 -16.53 -5.68
C TYR A 259 21.02 -17.29 -4.36
N MET A 260 19.90 -17.38 -3.65
CA MET A 260 19.69 -18.25 -2.49
C MET A 260 18.36 -18.97 -2.68
N TYR A 261 18.24 -20.22 -2.29
CA TYR A 261 17.02 -21.01 -2.51
C TYR A 261 16.93 -22.18 -1.55
N SER A 262 15.72 -22.75 -1.42
CA SER A 262 15.46 -23.98 -0.67
C SER A 262 15.99 -25.21 -1.42
N GLU A 263 16.52 -26.19 -0.69
CA GLU A 263 17.11 -27.40 -1.31
C GLU A 263 16.11 -28.19 -2.15
N ASN A 264 14.82 -28.14 -1.79
CA ASN A 264 13.72 -28.84 -2.45
C ASN A 264 13.18 -28.13 -3.72
N ILE A 265 13.73 -26.98 -4.12
CA ILE A 265 13.22 -26.12 -5.21
C ILE A 265 13.06 -26.83 -6.55
N ILE A 266 13.96 -27.78 -6.87
CA ILE A 266 13.89 -28.55 -8.12
C ILE A 266 13.03 -29.81 -7.93
N ASP A 267 13.26 -30.55 -6.86
CA ASP A 267 12.61 -31.85 -6.64
C ASP A 267 11.08 -31.72 -6.55
N VAL A 268 10.59 -30.67 -5.89
CA VAL A 268 9.15 -30.37 -5.84
C VAL A 268 8.62 -30.06 -7.25
N ALA A 269 9.33 -29.23 -8.04
CA ALA A 269 8.89 -28.88 -9.38
C ALA A 269 8.82 -30.11 -10.29
N VAL A 270 9.83 -30.99 -10.26
CA VAL A 270 9.85 -32.23 -11.05
C VAL A 270 8.75 -33.18 -10.62
N LYS A 271 8.60 -33.41 -9.31
CA LYS A 271 7.59 -34.31 -8.74
C LYS A 271 6.17 -33.94 -9.19
N HIS A 272 5.87 -32.65 -9.25
CA HIS A 272 4.55 -32.14 -9.63
C HIS A 272 4.40 -31.84 -11.13
N GLY A 273 5.40 -32.19 -11.96
CA GLY A 273 5.37 -31.92 -13.40
C GLY A 273 5.37 -30.42 -13.75
N LEU A 274 5.84 -29.58 -12.83
CA LEU A 274 5.96 -28.12 -12.99
C LEU A 274 7.23 -27.73 -13.76
N TRP A 275 8.21 -28.65 -13.82
CA TRP A 275 9.43 -28.48 -14.58
C TRP A 275 9.90 -29.82 -15.15
N ASP A 276 10.35 -29.80 -16.41
CA ASP A 276 10.96 -30.94 -17.08
C ASP A 276 12.49 -30.74 -17.16
N PRO A 277 13.30 -31.52 -16.41
CA PRO A 277 14.76 -31.40 -16.42
C PRO A 277 15.38 -31.82 -17.75
N SER A 278 14.65 -32.55 -18.60
CA SER A 278 15.05 -32.95 -19.95
C SER A 278 14.58 -31.96 -21.03
N GLY A 279 13.82 -30.93 -20.62
CA GLY A 279 13.23 -29.94 -21.50
C GLY A 279 14.28 -29.15 -22.27
N LYS A 280 13.90 -28.70 -23.48
CA LYS A 280 14.78 -28.01 -24.44
C LYS A 280 15.38 -26.70 -23.91
N ASP A 281 14.75 -26.09 -22.90
CA ASP A 281 15.11 -24.78 -22.38
C ASP A 281 16.19 -24.84 -21.29
N GLY A 282 16.36 -25.98 -20.60
CA GLY A 282 17.44 -26.24 -19.63
C GLY A 282 17.56 -25.32 -18.41
N VAL A 283 16.82 -24.21 -18.36
CA VAL A 283 16.84 -23.19 -17.31
C VAL A 283 15.59 -23.34 -16.45
N PHE A 284 15.78 -23.38 -15.13
CA PHE A 284 14.67 -23.42 -14.19
C PHE A 284 14.05 -22.03 -14.06
N ASP A 285 12.77 -21.90 -14.44
CA ASP A 285 11.96 -20.69 -14.28
C ASP A 285 11.02 -20.84 -13.07
N PHE A 286 11.34 -20.17 -11.96
CA PHE A 286 10.58 -20.28 -10.72
C PHE A 286 9.16 -19.72 -10.85
N THR A 287 9.01 -18.55 -11.50
CA THR A 287 7.70 -17.92 -11.70
C THR A 287 6.79 -18.83 -12.52
N LYS A 288 7.29 -19.36 -13.64
CA LYS A 288 6.53 -20.29 -14.48
C LYS A 288 6.19 -21.58 -13.74
N ALA A 289 7.10 -22.10 -12.92
CA ALA A 289 6.91 -23.35 -12.18
C ALA A 289 5.90 -23.20 -11.04
N TYR A 290 5.99 -22.14 -10.25
CA TYR A 290 5.32 -22.05 -8.96
C TYR A 290 4.29 -20.93 -8.81
N SER A 291 4.26 -19.93 -9.69
CA SER A 291 3.19 -18.92 -9.63
C SER A 291 1.87 -19.48 -10.15
N ASP A 292 0.77 -19.08 -9.52
CA ASP A 292 -0.58 -19.35 -10.05
C ASP A 292 -1.09 -18.24 -10.98
N GLY A 293 -0.45 -17.07 -10.99
CA GLY A 293 -0.71 -16.01 -11.95
C GLY A 293 -1.01 -14.67 -11.30
N GLU A 294 -1.61 -13.78 -12.09
CA GLU A 294 -2.16 -12.54 -11.55
C GLU A 294 -3.35 -12.85 -10.63
N TYR A 295 -3.65 -11.91 -9.73
CA TYR A 295 -4.83 -11.94 -8.86
C TYR A 295 -6.13 -11.76 -9.67
N ALA A 296 -7.22 -11.40 -8.99
CA ALA A 296 -8.49 -10.81 -9.44
C ALA A 296 -8.79 -10.74 -10.95
N HIS A 297 -7.93 -10.15 -11.78
CA HIS A 297 -8.10 -10.12 -13.23
C HIS A 297 -6.78 -10.02 -14.01
N LYS A 298 -6.85 -10.36 -15.31
CA LYS A 298 -5.81 -10.02 -16.29
C LYS A 298 -5.51 -8.52 -16.23
N TYR A 299 -4.23 -8.15 -16.16
CA TYR A 299 -3.75 -6.77 -15.99
C TYR A 299 -3.70 -6.26 -14.55
N TYR A 300 -4.15 -7.01 -13.54
CA TYR A 300 -4.07 -6.59 -12.14
C TYR A 300 -2.62 -6.29 -11.69
N SER A 301 -1.68 -7.13 -12.11
CA SER A 301 -0.27 -7.10 -11.69
C SER A 301 0.61 -6.51 -12.79
N GLY A 302 0.46 -6.99 -14.02
CA GLY A 302 1.34 -6.60 -15.11
C GLY A 302 1.10 -5.17 -15.61
N ARG A 303 -0.10 -4.60 -15.47
CA ARG A 303 -0.31 -3.16 -15.75
C ARG A 303 0.47 -2.29 -14.76
N ARG A 304 0.50 -2.67 -13.48
CA ARG A 304 1.27 -1.95 -12.46
C ARG A 304 2.77 -2.09 -12.70
N ALA A 305 3.24 -3.29 -13.05
CA ALA A 305 4.64 -3.49 -13.41
C ALA A 305 5.05 -2.61 -14.61
N TRP A 306 4.23 -2.61 -15.67
CA TRP A 306 4.42 -1.72 -16.82
C TRP A 306 4.43 -0.23 -16.42
N GLY A 307 3.45 0.20 -15.63
CA GLY A 307 3.34 1.57 -15.15
C GLY A 307 4.55 1.98 -14.31
N ALA A 308 5.04 1.08 -13.45
CA ALA A 308 6.21 1.30 -12.62
C ALA A 308 7.50 1.44 -13.46
N PHE A 309 7.71 0.61 -14.47
CA PHE A 309 8.89 0.73 -15.34
C PHE A 309 8.86 2.03 -16.17
N ARG A 310 7.69 2.51 -16.57
CA ARG A 310 7.54 3.86 -17.18
C ARG A 310 7.93 4.97 -16.21
N LEU A 311 7.67 4.83 -14.91
CA LEU A 311 8.08 5.82 -13.90
C LEU A 311 9.59 5.79 -13.64
N ILE A 312 10.19 4.60 -13.63
CA ILE A 312 11.63 4.37 -13.46
C ILE A 312 12.42 4.95 -14.65
N ASN A 313 11.91 4.76 -15.87
CA ASN A 313 12.49 5.33 -17.08
C ASN A 313 11.37 5.77 -18.05
N PRO A 314 11.00 7.06 -18.07
CA PRO A 314 9.94 7.57 -18.93
C PRO A 314 10.19 7.41 -20.44
N GLY A 315 11.44 7.16 -20.85
CA GLY A 315 11.80 6.93 -22.25
C GLY A 315 11.73 5.46 -22.68
N ILE A 316 11.37 4.53 -21.78
CA ILE A 316 11.25 3.11 -22.15
C ILE A 316 9.96 2.86 -22.95
N GLU A 317 10.08 2.09 -24.02
CA GLU A 317 8.94 1.58 -24.77
C GLU A 317 8.67 0.13 -24.36
N LEU A 318 7.58 -0.09 -23.61
CA LEU A 318 7.09 -1.41 -23.23
C LEU A 318 5.65 -1.57 -23.72
N ASP A 319 5.33 -2.72 -24.32
CA ASP A 319 3.94 -3.03 -24.70
C ASP A 319 3.12 -3.26 -23.42
N PRO A 320 2.06 -2.46 -23.16
CA PRO A 320 1.20 -2.70 -22.00
C PRO A 320 0.37 -4.00 -22.13
N ASN A 321 0.30 -4.62 -23.31
CA ASN A 321 -0.47 -5.83 -23.55
C ASN A 321 0.40 -7.08 -23.53
N TYR A 322 -0.15 -8.15 -22.97
CA TYR A 322 0.47 -9.47 -22.93
C TYR A 322 -0.62 -10.53 -22.87
N GLY A 323 -0.27 -11.79 -23.11
CA GLY A 323 -1.16 -12.94 -23.02
C GLY A 323 -1.36 -13.36 -21.55
N ASP A 324 -0.30 -13.94 -20.98
CA ASP A 324 -0.23 -14.46 -19.61
C ASP A 324 1.10 -14.08 -18.97
N LEU A 325 1.03 -13.31 -17.88
CA LEU A 325 2.23 -12.84 -17.17
C LEU A 325 3.05 -13.99 -16.58
N ARG A 326 2.53 -15.21 -16.45
CA ARG A 326 3.34 -16.39 -16.03
C ARG A 326 4.27 -16.89 -17.13
N ILE A 327 3.94 -16.66 -18.39
CA ILE A 327 4.58 -17.33 -19.54
C ILE A 327 5.34 -16.35 -20.42
N ASP A 328 4.79 -15.17 -20.67
CA ASP A 328 5.25 -14.30 -21.76
C ASP A 328 6.49 -13.46 -21.42
N ASP A 329 6.82 -13.32 -20.14
CA ASP A 329 7.91 -12.48 -19.61
C ASP A 329 8.08 -11.11 -20.33
N PRO A 330 7.00 -10.30 -20.40
CA PRO A 330 6.97 -9.12 -21.27
C PRO A 330 7.83 -7.94 -20.77
N TYR A 331 8.29 -7.98 -19.52
CA TYR A 331 8.97 -6.86 -18.86
C TYR A 331 10.32 -7.29 -18.28
N PRO A 332 11.32 -6.39 -18.23
CA PRO A 332 12.57 -6.69 -17.54
C PRO A 332 12.32 -7.00 -16.06
N TRP A 333 13.17 -7.82 -15.45
CA TRP A 333 13.08 -8.06 -14.00
C TRP A 333 13.47 -6.82 -13.20
N SER A 334 14.56 -6.17 -13.60
CA SER A 334 15.08 -4.92 -13.04
C SER A 334 15.61 -4.04 -14.18
N MET A 335 15.74 -2.73 -13.94
CA MET A 335 16.32 -1.83 -14.93
C MET A 335 17.03 -0.64 -14.30
N LYS A 336 17.99 -0.08 -15.04
CA LYS A 336 18.62 1.20 -14.66
C LYS A 336 17.60 2.34 -14.79
N PRO A 337 17.45 3.19 -13.76
CA PRO A 337 16.56 4.33 -13.84
C PRO A 337 17.11 5.39 -14.79
N ALA A 338 16.24 6.22 -15.38
CA ALA A 338 16.66 7.30 -16.28
C ALA A 338 17.47 8.41 -15.58
N LYS A 339 17.31 8.53 -14.26
CA LYS A 339 18.05 9.41 -13.35
C LYS A 339 18.23 8.71 -12.01
N PRO A 340 19.24 9.08 -11.20
CA PRO A 340 19.33 8.57 -9.84
C PRO A 340 18.04 8.85 -9.05
N VAL A 341 17.60 7.87 -8.24
CA VAL A 341 16.31 7.86 -7.56
C VAL A 341 16.42 8.44 -6.16
N SER A 342 15.53 9.37 -5.81
CA SER A 342 15.39 9.93 -4.48
C SER A 342 14.19 9.34 -3.73
N ALA A 343 14.12 9.55 -2.40
CA ALA A 343 12.92 9.20 -1.61
C ALA A 343 11.66 9.91 -2.15
N SER A 344 11.79 11.17 -2.59
CA SER A 344 10.67 11.94 -3.16
C SER A 344 10.15 11.35 -4.48
N ASP A 345 11.05 10.80 -5.31
CA ASP A 345 10.63 10.07 -6.52
C ASP A 345 9.80 8.83 -6.14
N LEU A 346 10.20 8.09 -5.11
CA LEU A 346 9.44 6.93 -4.62
C LEU A 346 8.08 7.34 -4.02
N PHE A 347 7.98 8.47 -3.33
CA PHE A 347 6.69 9.02 -2.90
C PHE A 347 5.79 9.31 -4.10
N ALA A 348 6.35 9.91 -5.16
CA ALA A 348 5.62 10.20 -6.39
C ALA A 348 5.20 8.92 -7.13
N TRP A 349 6.02 7.87 -7.14
CA TRP A 349 5.67 6.61 -7.81
C TRP A 349 4.52 5.88 -7.12
N HIS A 350 4.48 5.90 -5.79
CA HIS A 350 3.33 5.39 -5.02
C HIS A 350 2.04 6.19 -5.23
N ARG A 351 2.14 7.39 -5.82
CA ARG A 351 0.99 8.26 -6.18
C ARG A 351 0.52 8.07 -7.62
N ASP A 352 1.09 7.13 -8.39
CA ASP A 352 0.72 6.92 -9.79
C ASP A 352 -0.63 6.18 -9.93
N TRP A 353 -1.46 6.72 -10.81
CA TRP A 353 -2.72 6.13 -11.27
C TRP A 353 -2.80 6.11 -12.81
N TYR A 354 -1.64 5.89 -13.44
CA TYR A 354 -1.44 5.86 -14.89
C TYR A 354 -1.70 7.20 -15.60
N GLN A 355 -1.42 8.32 -14.93
CA GLN A 355 -1.55 9.66 -15.51
C GLN A 355 -0.83 9.75 -16.85
N ASP A 356 -1.45 10.45 -17.80
CA ASP A 356 -0.94 10.70 -19.15
C ASP A 356 -0.77 9.43 -20.02
N THR A 357 -1.51 8.37 -19.70
CA THR A 357 -1.58 7.14 -20.50
C THR A 357 -3.03 6.83 -20.93
N PRO A 358 -3.25 5.88 -21.86
CA PRO A 358 -4.59 5.38 -22.16
C PRO A 358 -5.34 4.76 -20.98
N PHE A 359 -4.63 4.43 -19.89
CA PHE A 359 -5.18 3.80 -18.68
C PHE A 359 -5.40 4.80 -17.53
N ASP A 360 -5.27 6.10 -17.78
CA ASP A 360 -5.41 7.16 -16.76
C ASP A 360 -6.76 7.07 -16.04
N MET A 361 -6.70 6.69 -14.76
CA MET A 361 -7.89 6.47 -13.94
C MET A 361 -8.60 7.77 -13.55
N SER A 362 -8.04 8.95 -13.81
CA SER A 362 -8.72 10.23 -13.61
C SER A 362 -9.69 10.59 -14.75
N LYS A 363 -9.83 9.74 -15.78
CA LYS A 363 -10.63 10.03 -16.98
C LYS A 363 -11.90 9.18 -17.06
N GLY A 364 -12.85 9.67 -17.86
CA GLY A 364 -14.08 8.96 -18.22
C GLY A 364 -15.15 8.95 -17.12
N VAL A 365 -16.24 8.24 -17.40
CA VAL A 365 -17.42 8.21 -16.51
C VAL A 365 -17.11 7.55 -15.17
N ALA A 366 -16.21 6.57 -15.13
CA ALA A 366 -15.83 5.92 -13.88
C ALA A 366 -15.11 6.87 -12.90
N ALA A 367 -14.48 7.94 -13.39
CA ALA A 367 -13.76 8.92 -12.56
C ALA A 367 -14.65 10.01 -11.96
N GLY A 368 -15.95 10.02 -12.29
CA GLY A 368 -16.84 11.08 -11.88
C GLY A 368 -16.57 12.43 -12.59
N PRO A 369 -17.34 13.47 -12.29
CA PRO A 369 -17.19 14.78 -12.92
C PRO A 369 -15.87 15.47 -12.56
N TRP A 370 -15.21 15.02 -11.49
CA TRP A 370 -14.01 15.65 -10.92
C TRP A 370 -12.77 14.76 -10.98
N GLY A 371 -12.79 13.71 -11.79
CA GLY A 371 -11.60 12.94 -12.15
C GLY A 371 -10.94 12.21 -10.99
N SER A 372 -11.72 11.65 -10.05
CA SER A 372 -11.16 10.80 -9.00
C SER A 372 -10.60 9.51 -9.62
N PRO A 373 -9.35 9.11 -9.29
CA PRO A 373 -8.79 7.84 -9.73
C PRO A 373 -9.32 6.65 -8.93
N ASP A 374 -10.03 6.87 -7.81
CA ASP A 374 -10.43 5.80 -6.93
C ASP A 374 -11.56 4.95 -7.54
N ARG A 375 -11.45 3.62 -7.39
CA ARG A 375 -12.42 2.62 -7.86
C ARG A 375 -12.75 1.67 -6.72
N PHE A 376 -14.02 1.62 -6.36
CA PHE A 376 -14.53 0.74 -5.31
C PHE A 376 -14.97 -0.60 -5.93
N ASN A 377 -14.90 -1.68 -5.14
CA ASN A 377 -15.41 -2.99 -5.50
C ASN A 377 -16.92 -2.91 -5.77
N GLY A 378 -17.42 -3.60 -6.79
CA GLY A 378 -18.84 -3.66 -7.16
C GLY A 378 -19.71 -4.47 -6.19
N GLY A 379 -19.10 -5.22 -5.28
CA GLY A 379 -19.77 -6.08 -4.29
C GLY A 379 -20.67 -7.11 -4.96
N ASP A 380 -21.85 -7.35 -4.38
CA ASP A 380 -22.82 -8.32 -4.90
C ASP A 380 -23.21 -8.10 -6.37
N ALA A 381 -23.07 -6.86 -6.88
CA ALA A 381 -23.41 -6.55 -8.26
C ALA A 381 -22.49 -7.23 -9.28
N GLU A 382 -21.25 -7.58 -8.91
CA GLU A 382 -20.27 -8.21 -9.79
C GLU A 382 -20.71 -9.61 -10.26
N VAL A 383 -21.55 -10.29 -9.46
CA VAL A 383 -22.16 -11.58 -9.84
C VAL A 383 -23.04 -11.44 -11.09
N SER A 384 -23.74 -10.32 -11.20
CA SER A 384 -24.66 -10.06 -12.33
C SER A 384 -23.99 -9.30 -13.47
N ILE A 385 -22.96 -8.52 -13.17
CA ILE A 385 -22.23 -7.68 -14.12
C ILE A 385 -20.72 -7.97 -13.97
N PRO A 386 -20.24 -9.09 -14.54
CA PRO A 386 -18.84 -9.46 -14.40
C PRO A 386 -17.94 -8.44 -15.11
N GLY A 387 -16.88 -8.01 -14.41
CA GLY A 387 -15.91 -7.05 -14.92
C GLY A 387 -14.94 -6.60 -13.83
N SER A 388 -13.96 -5.78 -14.21
CA SER A 388 -13.00 -5.20 -13.27
C SER A 388 -12.50 -3.85 -13.78
N PHE A 389 -12.12 -2.97 -12.87
CA PHE A 389 -11.38 -1.75 -13.20
C PHE A 389 -9.87 -2.02 -13.23
N GLU A 390 -9.11 -1.14 -13.88
CA GLU A 390 -7.65 -1.14 -13.74
C GLU A 390 -7.25 -0.97 -12.26
N ARG A 391 -6.16 -1.62 -11.87
CA ARG A 391 -5.54 -1.48 -10.55
C ARG A 391 -4.31 -0.57 -10.68
N SER A 392 -4.40 0.67 -10.23
CA SER A 392 -3.26 1.62 -10.12
C SER A 392 -2.27 1.24 -9.03
N ILE A 393 -1.13 1.90 -8.91
CA ILE A 393 -0.25 1.77 -7.73
C ILE A 393 -0.91 2.48 -6.54
N ALA A 394 -1.28 3.75 -6.74
CA ALA A 394 -2.03 4.53 -5.76
C ALA A 394 -3.41 3.91 -5.54
N LEU A 395 -3.76 3.61 -4.29
CA LEU A 395 -5.01 2.92 -3.97
C LEU A 395 -5.70 3.52 -2.74
N HIS A 396 -7.01 3.71 -2.82
CA HIS A 396 -7.80 4.38 -1.76
C HIS A 396 -7.84 3.61 -0.43
N ARG A 397 -7.66 2.29 -0.48
CA ARG A 397 -7.71 1.38 0.67
C ARG A 397 -6.33 1.03 1.24
N THR A 398 -5.26 1.67 0.75
CA THR A 398 -3.94 1.55 1.38
C THR A 398 -4.02 1.98 2.84
N THR A 399 -3.62 1.07 3.74
CA THR A 399 -3.55 1.30 5.18
C THR A 399 -2.41 2.26 5.49
N TYR A 400 -1.24 2.02 4.92
CA TYR A 400 -0.09 2.91 4.94
C TYR A 400 0.87 2.56 3.80
N THR A 401 1.73 3.53 3.45
CA THR A 401 2.86 3.32 2.54
C THR A 401 4.13 3.68 3.27
N HIS A 402 5.20 2.93 3.05
CA HIS A 402 6.51 3.28 3.56
C HIS A 402 7.59 3.21 2.49
N VAL A 403 8.56 4.11 2.61
CA VAL A 403 9.82 4.10 1.87
C VAL A 403 10.94 3.99 2.90
N LEU A 404 11.60 2.85 2.91
CA LEU A 404 12.68 2.50 3.81
C LEU A 404 14.00 2.87 3.16
N GLN A 405 14.75 3.76 3.78
CA GLN A 405 16.04 4.22 3.30
C GLN A 405 17.14 3.72 4.23
N THR A 406 18.12 2.99 3.69
CA THR A 406 19.28 2.50 4.46
C THR A 406 20.54 3.26 4.03
N ARG A 407 21.29 3.80 5.00
CA ARG A 407 22.40 4.74 4.73
C ARG A 407 23.64 4.27 5.45
N GLY A 408 24.37 3.36 4.81
CA GLY A 408 25.53 2.67 5.39
C GLY A 408 26.71 3.56 5.78
N TRP A 409 26.74 4.82 5.35
CA TRP A 409 27.75 5.80 5.75
C TRP A 409 27.41 6.53 7.06
N LEU A 410 26.22 6.30 7.64
CA LEU A 410 25.78 6.88 8.89
C LEU A 410 25.65 5.80 9.99
N PRO A 411 25.77 6.19 11.27
CA PRO A 411 25.48 5.29 12.38
C PRO A 411 24.06 4.72 12.32
N ASP A 412 23.91 3.44 12.63
CA ASP A 412 22.66 2.67 12.71
C ASP A 412 21.44 3.45 13.27
N ALA A 413 21.65 4.17 14.38
CA ALA A 413 20.59 4.90 15.08
C ALA A 413 19.91 5.99 14.22
N ILE A 414 20.60 6.51 13.21
CA ILE A 414 20.09 7.57 12.34
C ILE A 414 20.17 7.21 10.86
N GLY A 415 20.98 6.21 10.46
CA GLY A 415 21.20 5.85 9.07
C GLY A 415 19.95 5.27 8.43
N GLY A 416 19.18 4.47 9.17
CA GLY A 416 17.90 3.96 8.70
C GLY A 416 16.80 5.01 8.88
N ILE A 417 16.07 5.33 7.82
CA ILE A 417 14.89 6.19 7.86
C ILE A 417 13.70 5.44 7.27
N THR A 418 12.64 5.28 8.06
CA THR A 418 11.31 4.90 7.57
C THR A 418 10.55 6.17 7.22
N TRP A 419 10.40 6.48 5.94
CA TRP A 419 9.48 7.51 5.48
C TRP A 419 8.08 6.93 5.48
N TYR A 420 7.28 7.26 6.49
CA TYR A 420 5.96 6.70 6.70
C TYR A 420 4.86 7.62 6.17
N GLY A 421 4.05 7.11 5.25
CA GLY A 421 2.85 7.76 4.70
C GLY A 421 1.59 7.06 5.20
N PRO A 422 0.89 7.61 6.21
CA PRO A 422 -0.34 7.00 6.73
C PRO A 422 -1.47 7.07 5.69
N HIS A 423 -2.19 5.98 5.45
CA HIS A 423 -3.25 5.90 4.42
C HIS A 423 -2.72 6.05 2.97
N ALA A 424 -3.62 6.01 2.00
CA ALA A 424 -3.40 6.19 0.56
C ALA A 424 -2.37 7.26 0.18
N ALA A 425 -1.32 6.84 -0.56
CA ALA A 425 -0.18 7.67 -0.93
C ALA A 425 -0.55 8.96 -1.69
N HIS A 426 -1.61 8.90 -2.52
CA HIS A 426 -2.13 10.05 -3.27
C HIS A 426 -2.88 11.08 -2.43
N GLY A 427 -3.23 10.76 -1.18
CA GLY A 427 -3.78 11.68 -0.19
C GLY A 427 -2.87 11.95 1.02
N THR A 428 -1.73 11.25 1.14
CA THR A 428 -0.91 11.26 2.36
C THR A 428 0.35 12.12 2.33
N CYS A 429 0.92 12.45 3.49
CA CYS A 429 2.26 13.02 3.66
C CYS A 429 3.22 11.98 4.22
N PHE A 430 4.40 11.86 3.61
CA PHE A 430 5.46 11.04 4.20
C PHE A 430 6.19 11.80 5.31
N VAL A 431 6.36 11.16 6.47
CA VAL A 431 7.14 11.69 7.60
C VAL A 431 8.33 10.78 7.92
N PRO A 432 9.54 11.31 8.15
CA PRO A 432 10.71 10.49 8.46
C PRO A 432 10.68 9.99 9.91
N VAL A 433 10.90 8.70 10.10
CA VAL A 433 11.04 8.01 11.39
C VAL A 433 12.38 7.26 11.42
N PRO A 434 13.37 7.69 12.22
CA PRO A 434 14.68 7.02 12.28
C PRO A 434 14.63 5.63 12.94
N ALA A 435 15.51 4.74 12.49
CA ALA A 435 15.64 3.37 13.02
C ALA A 435 16.02 3.31 14.51
N GLY A 436 16.76 4.30 15.00
CA GLY A 436 17.21 4.36 16.40
C GLY A 436 16.16 4.85 17.39
N ILE A 437 14.92 5.08 16.94
CA ILE A 437 13.85 5.57 17.81
C ILE A 437 13.64 4.64 19.01
N LYS A 438 13.36 5.23 20.19
CA LYS A 438 13.07 4.47 21.42
C LYS A 438 11.60 4.44 21.78
N LYS A 439 10.82 5.30 21.12
CA LYS A 439 9.37 5.42 21.26
C LYS A 439 8.81 6.12 20.02
N LEU A 440 7.82 5.53 19.38
CA LEU A 440 7.16 6.16 18.23
C LEU A 440 6.42 7.43 18.66
N PRO A 441 6.32 8.44 17.77
CA PRO A 441 5.39 9.54 17.94
C PRO A 441 3.98 8.97 18.19
N ALA A 442 3.32 9.41 19.26
CA ALA A 442 2.03 8.84 19.66
C ALA A 442 0.99 8.89 18.52
N ALA A 443 1.06 9.93 17.68
CA ALA A 443 0.21 10.09 16.51
C ALA A 443 0.25 8.92 15.51
N LEU A 444 1.36 8.16 15.46
CA LEU A 444 1.57 7.01 14.58
C LEU A 444 1.13 5.68 15.19
N THR A 445 0.82 5.64 16.49
CA THR A 445 0.43 4.43 17.22
C THR A 445 -1.10 4.29 17.34
N PHE A 446 -1.88 5.15 16.69
CA PHE A 446 -3.34 5.17 16.72
C PHE A 446 -3.94 5.00 15.33
N GLY A 447 -4.96 4.14 15.20
CA GLY A 447 -5.51 3.81 13.87
C GLY A 447 -6.76 2.93 13.86
N ASN A 448 -7.64 3.03 14.86
CA ASN A 448 -8.90 2.27 14.85
C ASN A 448 -9.84 2.79 13.74
N ALA A 449 -10.17 1.95 12.75
CA ALA A 449 -10.92 2.37 11.56
C ALA A 449 -12.39 2.72 11.82
N THR A 450 -12.94 2.35 12.98
CA THR A 450 -14.34 2.57 13.36
C THR A 450 -14.57 3.83 14.22
N LEU A 451 -13.51 4.43 14.77
CA LEU A 451 -13.59 5.59 15.64
C LEU A 451 -12.60 6.67 15.23
N VAL A 452 -13.12 7.80 14.71
CA VAL A 452 -12.29 8.96 14.34
C VAL A 452 -11.57 9.51 15.56
N ASP A 453 -10.25 9.47 15.52
CA ASP A 453 -9.37 10.00 16.56
C ASP A 453 -8.57 11.19 16.04
N ARG A 454 -8.77 12.38 16.62
CA ARG A 454 -8.05 13.61 16.22
C ARG A 454 -6.56 13.60 16.61
N ASP A 455 -6.13 12.69 17.48
CA ASP A 455 -4.71 12.48 17.76
C ASP A 455 -4.06 11.48 16.81
N SER A 456 -4.84 10.73 16.01
CA SER A 456 -4.30 9.82 15.01
C SER A 456 -3.86 10.55 13.75
N GLN A 457 -2.63 10.29 13.33
CA GLN A 457 -2.11 10.76 12.06
C GLN A 457 -2.79 10.02 10.91
N TRP A 458 -3.04 8.72 11.04
CA TRP A 458 -3.78 7.95 10.04
C TRP A 458 -5.17 8.52 9.76
N TRP A 459 -5.93 8.87 10.80
CA TRP A 459 -7.24 9.51 10.62
C TRP A 459 -7.16 10.88 9.98
N ALA A 460 -6.14 11.69 10.29
CA ALA A 460 -5.96 12.98 9.65
C ALA A 460 -5.83 12.85 8.12
N HIS A 461 -5.03 11.88 7.67
CA HIS A 461 -4.80 11.60 6.25
C HIS A 461 -6.00 10.93 5.58
N ARG A 462 -6.61 9.92 6.22
CA ARG A 462 -7.85 9.28 5.76
C ARG A 462 -8.99 10.28 5.60
N TYR A 463 -9.14 11.20 6.55
CA TYR A 463 -10.19 12.22 6.52
C TYR A 463 -10.02 13.20 5.36
N VAL A 464 -8.81 13.73 5.17
CA VAL A 464 -8.47 14.59 4.03
C VAL A 464 -8.72 13.88 2.70
N HIS A 465 -8.25 12.63 2.55
CA HIS A 465 -8.41 11.86 1.33
C HIS A 465 -9.89 11.66 0.96
N ASN A 466 -10.73 11.33 1.94
CA ASN A 466 -12.16 11.13 1.73
C ASN A 466 -12.89 12.45 1.43
N LEU A 467 -12.55 13.55 2.11
CA LEU A 467 -13.12 14.86 1.79
C LEU A 467 -12.75 15.33 0.38
N ALA A 468 -11.52 15.05 -0.07
CA ALA A 468 -11.06 15.44 -1.40
C ALA A 468 -11.92 14.83 -2.52
N GLN A 469 -12.54 13.67 -2.31
CA GLN A 469 -13.38 12.99 -3.29
C GLN A 469 -14.56 13.84 -3.77
N MET A 470 -15.07 14.76 -2.94
CA MET A 470 -16.15 15.68 -3.33
C MET A 470 -15.81 16.51 -4.58
N LYS A 471 -14.52 16.83 -4.76
CA LYS A 471 -14.03 17.64 -5.88
C LYS A 471 -12.55 17.36 -6.16
N TYR A 472 -12.24 16.10 -6.44
CA TYR A 472 -10.87 15.57 -6.46
C TYR A 472 -9.88 16.40 -7.28
N ALA A 473 -10.18 16.71 -8.54
CA ALA A 473 -9.31 17.50 -9.42
C ALA A 473 -8.87 18.86 -8.87
N TYR A 474 -9.61 19.44 -7.92
CA TYR A 474 -9.27 20.71 -7.27
C TYR A 474 -8.57 20.48 -5.92
N ALA A 475 -9.14 19.59 -5.10
CA ALA A 475 -8.62 19.29 -3.77
C ALA A 475 -7.23 18.65 -3.82
N VAL A 476 -6.94 17.85 -4.87
CA VAL A 476 -5.63 17.22 -5.05
C VAL A 476 -4.51 18.27 -5.25
N GLU A 477 -4.80 19.45 -5.79
CA GLU A 477 -3.82 20.54 -5.90
C GLU A 477 -3.38 21.05 -4.52
N ASP A 478 -4.35 21.22 -3.59
CA ASP A 478 -4.06 21.65 -2.23
C ASP A 478 -3.30 20.57 -1.46
N ILE A 479 -3.67 19.29 -1.66
CA ILE A 479 -2.95 18.14 -1.10
C ILE A 479 -1.51 18.11 -1.62
N ARG A 480 -1.27 18.27 -2.93
CA ARG A 480 0.07 18.27 -3.52
C ARG A 480 0.93 19.43 -3.02
N ALA A 481 0.34 20.61 -2.85
CA ALA A 481 1.03 21.76 -2.27
C ALA A 481 1.43 21.50 -0.80
N ALA A 482 0.54 20.91 -0.01
CA ALA A 482 0.83 20.54 1.38
C ALA A 482 1.89 19.43 1.47
N GLN A 483 1.78 18.38 0.67
CA GLN A 483 2.78 17.30 0.56
C GLN A 483 4.16 17.87 0.26
N ALA A 484 4.28 18.69 -0.79
CA ALA A 484 5.56 19.29 -1.16
C ALA A 484 6.16 20.13 -0.01
N MET A 485 5.35 20.93 0.69
CA MET A 485 5.83 21.74 1.81
C MET A 485 6.37 20.87 2.95
N TRP A 486 5.58 19.92 3.42
CA TRP A 486 5.89 19.15 4.61
C TRP A 486 6.94 18.05 4.36
N GLU A 487 6.93 17.42 3.18
CA GLU A 487 7.97 16.44 2.79
C GLU A 487 9.33 17.12 2.60
N ASN A 488 9.36 18.36 2.09
CA ASN A 488 10.59 19.14 2.01
C ASN A 488 11.10 19.51 3.41
N GLU A 489 10.24 19.94 4.34
CA GLU A 489 10.65 20.19 5.74
C GLU A 489 11.20 18.90 6.38
N GLY A 490 10.61 17.74 6.10
CA GLY A 490 11.10 16.44 6.54
C GLY A 490 12.47 16.09 5.95
N ALA A 491 12.68 16.33 4.65
CA ALA A 491 13.95 16.12 3.97
C ALA A 491 15.06 17.06 4.49
N GLU A 492 14.74 18.33 4.72
CA GLU A 492 15.64 19.30 5.34
C GLU A 492 16.01 18.90 6.77
N LEU A 493 15.06 18.37 7.55
CA LEU A 493 15.31 17.82 8.87
C LEU A 493 16.29 16.65 8.83
N VAL A 494 16.07 15.68 7.93
CA VAL A 494 16.99 14.55 7.75
C VAL A 494 18.39 15.04 7.38
N ALA A 495 18.51 15.95 6.41
CA ALA A 495 19.80 16.50 5.99
C ALA A 495 20.51 17.27 7.13
N ALA A 496 19.78 18.02 7.94
CA ALA A 496 20.33 18.74 9.09
C ALA A 496 20.85 17.79 10.18
N VAL A 497 20.15 16.68 10.43
CA VAL A 497 20.59 15.61 11.33
C VAL A 497 21.84 14.93 10.76
N ASP A 498 21.84 14.56 9.49
CA ASP A 498 22.99 13.91 8.84
C ASP A 498 24.24 14.77 8.91
N ALA A 499 24.14 16.07 8.65
CA ALA A 499 25.27 17.00 8.71
C ALA A 499 25.91 17.06 10.11
N LYS A 500 25.12 16.80 11.17
CA LYS A 500 25.60 16.78 12.56
C LYS A 500 26.31 15.47 12.92
N PHE A 501 25.96 14.37 12.26
CA PHE A 501 26.39 13.02 12.65
C PHE A 501 27.24 12.29 11.60
N GLY A 502 27.39 12.84 10.40
CA GLY A 502 28.19 12.25 9.31
C GLY A 502 29.71 12.24 9.52
N GLY A 503 30.21 12.67 10.68
CA GLY A 503 31.65 12.82 10.96
C GLY A 503 32.17 12.13 12.23
N GLY A 504 31.35 11.39 12.98
CA GLY A 504 31.81 10.71 14.20
C GLY A 504 30.71 10.09 15.06
N ALA A 505 31.11 9.46 16.17
CA ALA A 505 30.18 8.89 17.14
C ALA A 505 29.32 10.00 17.78
N ALA A 506 28.00 9.83 17.70
CA ALA A 506 27.02 10.66 18.40
C ALA A 506 26.97 10.28 19.89
N SER A 507 26.89 11.26 20.80
CA SER A 507 26.52 10.94 22.18
C SER A 507 25.04 10.52 22.24
N PRO A 508 24.63 9.66 23.20
CA PRO A 508 23.23 9.30 23.38
C PRO A 508 22.29 10.50 23.47
N GLU A 509 22.70 11.56 24.17
CA GLU A 509 21.92 12.79 24.33
C GLU A 509 21.72 13.52 22.99
N GLN A 510 22.72 13.50 22.11
CA GLN A 510 22.60 14.11 20.80
C GLN A 510 21.62 13.33 19.92
N VAL A 511 21.65 12.00 20.00
CA VAL A 511 20.69 11.11 19.31
C VAL A 511 19.27 11.38 19.81
N ASP A 512 19.07 11.43 21.12
CA ASP A 512 17.74 11.69 21.71
C ASP A 512 17.16 13.04 21.27
N VAL A 513 17.99 14.09 21.24
CA VAL A 513 17.57 15.40 20.72
C VAL A 513 17.17 15.31 19.25
N ALA A 514 17.92 14.58 18.42
CA ALA A 514 17.59 14.40 17.01
C ALA A 514 16.26 13.64 16.85
N LEU A 515 16.06 12.55 17.60
CA LEU A 515 14.82 11.78 17.60
C LEU A 515 13.60 12.64 18.00
N GLY A 516 13.74 13.51 19.00
CA GLY A 516 12.68 14.45 19.39
C GLY A 516 12.31 15.46 18.30
N MET A 517 13.22 15.81 17.39
CA MET A 517 12.92 16.68 16.25
C MET A 517 12.04 15.99 15.22
N PHE A 518 12.23 14.68 15.00
CA PHE A 518 11.37 13.86 14.13
C PHE A 518 9.97 13.71 14.70
N GLU A 519 9.85 13.48 16.01
CA GLU A 519 8.55 13.44 16.69
C GLU A 519 7.79 14.77 16.54
N ALA A 520 8.47 15.90 16.80
CA ALA A 520 7.86 17.22 16.64
C ALA A 520 7.43 17.50 15.18
N HIS A 521 8.18 17.01 14.20
CA HIS A 521 7.80 17.13 12.79
C HIS A 521 6.55 16.30 12.47
N ALA A 522 6.48 15.04 12.91
CA ALA A 522 5.29 14.20 12.73
C ALA A 522 4.03 14.84 13.32
N ASP A 523 4.13 15.45 14.51
CA ASP A 523 3.03 16.18 15.13
C ASP A 523 2.58 17.42 14.36
N LYS A 524 3.52 18.20 13.81
CA LYS A 524 3.20 19.34 12.94
C LYS A 524 2.43 18.86 11.71
N VAL A 525 2.88 17.78 11.07
CA VAL A 525 2.22 17.22 9.88
C VAL A 525 0.81 16.73 10.21
N ARG A 526 0.61 16.04 11.34
CA ARG A 526 -0.74 15.67 11.80
C ARG A 526 -1.64 16.89 11.95
N ALA A 527 -1.18 17.93 12.65
CA ALA A 527 -1.97 19.14 12.85
C ALA A 527 -2.29 19.85 11.52
N ALA A 528 -1.31 19.88 10.61
CA ALA A 528 -1.48 20.46 9.29
C ALA A 528 -2.49 19.70 8.44
N TRP A 529 -2.51 18.36 8.49
CA TRP A 529 -3.48 17.55 7.76
C TRP A 529 -4.90 17.74 8.28
N TRP A 530 -5.10 17.84 9.59
CA TRP A 530 -6.42 18.18 10.13
C TRP A 530 -6.91 19.55 9.64
N ARG A 531 -6.02 20.55 9.66
CA ARG A 531 -6.33 21.88 9.12
C ARG A 531 -6.60 21.85 7.62
N LEU A 532 -5.89 21.00 6.86
CA LEU A 532 -6.12 20.82 5.44
C LEU A 532 -7.54 20.27 5.17
N GLY A 533 -8.04 19.38 6.03
CA GLY A 533 -9.43 18.91 5.98
C GLY A 533 -10.43 20.07 6.07
N ASP A 534 -10.22 21.00 7.02
CA ASP A 534 -11.06 22.18 7.18
C ASP A 534 -10.97 23.12 5.96
N VAL A 535 -9.77 23.28 5.39
CA VAL A 535 -9.55 24.08 4.18
C VAL A 535 -10.28 23.47 2.98
N ILE A 536 -10.18 22.15 2.77
CA ILE A 536 -10.88 21.45 1.69
C ILE A 536 -12.40 21.59 1.86
N MET A 537 -12.91 21.41 3.08
CA MET A 537 -14.33 21.59 3.38
C MET A 537 -14.80 23.01 3.05
N ALA A 538 -14.10 24.03 3.53
CA ALA A 538 -14.44 25.43 3.27
C ALA A 538 -14.35 25.80 1.78
N ASN A 539 -13.39 25.22 1.07
CA ASN A 539 -13.16 25.54 -0.34
C ASN A 539 -14.15 24.84 -1.28
N TYR A 540 -14.59 23.62 -0.98
CA TYR A 540 -15.22 22.74 -1.97
C TYR A 540 -16.59 22.16 -1.60
N ALA A 541 -17.09 22.45 -0.40
CA ALA A 541 -18.44 22.06 -0.01
C ALA A 541 -19.51 22.62 -0.96
N ASP A 542 -20.65 21.95 -0.98
CA ASP A 542 -21.87 22.38 -1.67
C ASP A 542 -21.71 22.63 -3.18
N GLY A 543 -20.68 22.03 -3.80
CA GLY A 543 -20.42 22.09 -5.23
C GLY A 543 -19.65 23.33 -5.70
N PHE A 544 -19.27 24.24 -4.80
CA PHE A 544 -18.57 25.48 -5.12
C PHE A 544 -17.04 25.34 -5.11
N VAL A 545 -16.35 26.37 -5.62
CA VAL A 545 -14.92 26.57 -5.42
C VAL A 545 -14.72 27.94 -4.78
N SER A 546 -14.29 27.97 -3.52
CA SER A 546 -14.25 29.18 -2.68
C SER A 546 -12.84 29.70 -2.38
N LYS A 547 -11.85 29.43 -3.24
CA LYS A 547 -10.47 29.92 -3.04
C LYS A 547 -10.33 31.44 -3.21
N ALA A 548 -10.60 31.94 -4.42
CA ALA A 548 -10.40 33.36 -4.77
C ALA A 548 -11.67 34.21 -4.57
N LYS A 549 -12.84 33.59 -4.68
CA LYS A 549 -14.15 34.20 -4.48
C LYS A 549 -15.07 33.18 -3.85
N THR A 550 -15.68 33.52 -2.72
CA THR A 550 -16.62 32.65 -2.02
C THR A 550 -17.78 32.25 -2.93
N GLY A 551 -18.08 30.95 -2.97
CA GLY A 551 -19.25 30.42 -3.68
C GLY A 551 -19.18 30.51 -5.21
N ALA A 552 -17.98 30.46 -5.82
CA ALA A 552 -17.89 30.45 -7.28
C ALA A 552 -18.42 29.11 -7.83
N PRO A 553 -19.50 29.10 -8.65
CA PRO A 553 -20.03 27.86 -9.20
C PRO A 553 -19.14 27.40 -10.35
N VAL A 554 -18.73 26.13 -10.31
CA VAL A 554 -18.05 25.48 -11.44
C VAL A 554 -19.07 24.82 -12.37
N GLY A 555 -20.08 24.15 -11.79
CA GLY A 555 -21.06 23.35 -12.53
C GLY A 555 -20.44 22.07 -13.12
N TYR A 556 -21.24 21.04 -13.37
CA TYR A 556 -20.72 19.80 -13.96
C TYR A 556 -20.20 20.02 -15.38
N PRO A 557 -19.14 19.33 -15.79
CA PRO A 557 -18.65 19.43 -17.16
C PRO A 557 -19.66 18.83 -18.15
N ALA A 558 -19.71 19.37 -19.37
CA ALA A 558 -20.72 19.01 -20.36
C ALA A 558 -20.74 17.51 -20.70
N TRP A 559 -19.57 16.87 -20.78
CA TRP A 559 -19.45 15.44 -21.04
C TRP A 559 -20.10 14.60 -19.91
N TRP A 560 -19.99 15.04 -18.66
CA TRP A 560 -20.61 14.39 -17.51
C TRP A 560 -22.12 14.57 -17.53
N LEU A 561 -22.59 15.78 -17.86
CA LEU A 561 -24.02 16.05 -18.02
C LEU A 561 -24.65 15.15 -19.10
N GLU A 562 -23.96 14.98 -20.24
CA GLU A 562 -24.42 14.07 -21.29
C GLU A 562 -24.50 12.62 -20.78
N ALA A 563 -23.43 12.14 -20.11
CA ALA A 563 -23.38 10.78 -19.55
C ALA A 563 -24.43 10.56 -18.44
N ALA A 564 -24.72 11.59 -17.65
CA ALA A 564 -25.73 11.57 -16.58
C ALA A 564 -27.16 11.69 -17.11
N GLY A 565 -27.38 11.73 -18.43
CA GLY A 565 -28.71 11.82 -19.03
C GLY A 565 -29.36 13.19 -18.84
N TRP A 566 -28.59 14.27 -18.69
CA TRP A 566 -29.10 15.63 -18.42
C TRP A 566 -30.21 16.07 -19.40
N ARG A 567 -30.11 15.69 -20.68
CA ARG A 567 -31.10 16.02 -21.71
C ARG A 567 -32.45 15.33 -21.52
N GLN A 568 -32.51 14.28 -20.72
CA GLN A 568 -33.71 13.52 -20.37
C GLN A 568 -34.38 14.08 -19.10
N GLY A 569 -33.85 15.18 -18.55
CA GLY A 569 -34.42 15.88 -17.42
C GLY A 569 -35.79 16.52 -17.74
N PRO A 570 -36.45 17.09 -16.72
CA PRO A 570 -37.75 17.72 -16.87
C PRO A 570 -37.77 18.79 -17.97
N GLU A 571 -38.91 18.92 -18.67
CA GLU A 571 -39.08 19.96 -19.68
C GLU A 571 -38.84 21.36 -19.08
N PRO A 572 -38.25 22.29 -19.85
CA PRO A 572 -38.12 23.68 -19.42
C PRO A 572 -39.47 24.25 -18.99
N ILE A 573 -39.43 25.22 -18.06
CA ILE A 573 -40.64 25.92 -17.61
C ILE A 573 -41.40 26.42 -18.84
N PRO A 574 -42.69 26.06 -19.00
CA PRO A 574 -43.50 26.55 -20.11
C PRO A 574 -43.42 28.08 -20.15
N PRO A 575 -43.25 28.69 -21.33
CA PRO A 575 -43.15 30.14 -21.42
C PRO A 575 -44.36 30.79 -20.72
N PRO A 576 -44.18 31.94 -20.03
CA PRO A 576 -45.29 32.62 -19.38
C PRO A 576 -46.42 32.78 -20.40
N LYS A 577 -47.65 32.43 -20.02
CA LYS A 577 -48.83 32.72 -20.83
C LYS A 577 -48.93 34.24 -20.92
N THR A 578 -48.28 34.85 -21.92
CA THR A 578 -48.52 36.26 -22.24
C THR A 578 -49.95 36.32 -22.74
N GLY A 579 -50.87 36.63 -21.83
CA GLY A 579 -52.20 37.06 -22.19
C GLY A 579 -52.04 38.26 -23.10
N ARG A 580 -52.22 38.06 -24.40
CA ARG A 580 -52.60 39.16 -25.28
C ARG A 580 -53.94 39.65 -24.76
N SER A 581 -53.94 40.65 -23.87
CA SER A 581 -55.10 41.51 -23.78
C SER A 581 -55.12 42.32 -25.08
N LYS A 582 -55.92 41.85 -26.04
CA LYS A 582 -56.46 42.71 -27.08
C LYS A 582 -57.46 43.62 -26.38
N ILE A 583 -57.00 44.75 -25.85
CA ILE A 583 -57.88 45.89 -25.56
C ILE A 583 -57.39 47.05 -26.42
N PHE A 584 -58.12 47.19 -27.52
CA PHE A 584 -58.37 48.36 -28.38
C PHE A 584 -57.38 49.52 -28.44
N ARG A 585 -56.98 49.80 -29.70
CA ARG A 585 -56.72 51.15 -30.20
C ARG A 585 -57.89 52.08 -29.86
N GLU A 586 -57.60 53.24 -29.28
CA GLU A 586 -58.13 54.53 -29.73
C GLU A 586 -57.37 55.69 -29.08
N GLY A 587 -56.87 56.60 -29.92
CA GLY A 587 -56.72 58.04 -29.65
C GLY A 587 -55.75 58.54 -28.58
N GLY A 588 -54.67 59.21 -29.01
CA GLY A 588 -54.02 60.24 -28.18
C GLY A 588 -52.52 60.36 -28.37
N SER A 589 -52.08 61.32 -29.19
CA SER A 589 -50.70 61.80 -29.26
C SER A 589 -50.19 62.34 -27.92
N LEU A 590 -48.92 62.13 -27.60
CA LEU A 590 -47.98 63.19 -27.19
C LEU A 590 -46.55 62.64 -26.92
N GLU A 591 -45.66 63.04 -27.83
CA GLU A 591 -44.29 63.54 -27.62
C GLU A 591 -43.16 62.81 -26.83
N ARG A 592 -41.95 63.27 -27.17
CA ARG A 592 -40.61 62.66 -27.05
C ARG A 592 -39.91 62.99 -25.72
N GLY A 593 -38.91 62.17 -25.39
CA GLY A 593 -37.77 62.49 -24.52
C GLY A 593 -37.57 61.43 -23.43
N ALA A 594 -36.39 60.95 -23.03
CA ALA A 594 -35.02 61.30 -23.34
C ALA A 594 -34.10 60.11 -22.92
N ARG A 595 -32.86 60.12 -23.44
CA ARG A 595 -31.74 59.24 -23.08
C ARG A 595 -31.22 59.49 -21.65
N VAL A 596 -30.81 58.44 -20.93
CA VAL A 596 -29.70 58.44 -19.94
C VAL A 596 -29.08 57.02 -19.89
N ARG A 597 -27.97 56.76 -20.60
CA ARG A 597 -26.55 56.71 -20.16
C ARG A 597 -26.16 55.59 -19.16
N ARG A 598 -25.26 54.72 -19.64
CA ARG A 598 -24.35 53.83 -18.91
C ARG A 598 -23.36 54.61 -18.04
N ALA A 599 -23.04 54.06 -16.87
CA ALA A 599 -21.76 54.12 -16.17
C ALA A 599 -21.66 52.82 -15.37
N GLY A 600 -20.54 52.12 -15.17
CA GLY A 600 -19.14 52.44 -15.31
C GLY A 600 -18.42 51.54 -14.29
N SER A 601 -17.47 50.76 -14.75
CA SER A 601 -16.62 49.82 -14.01
C SER A 601 -15.83 50.45 -12.87
N ALA A 602 -15.56 49.69 -11.80
CA ALA A 602 -14.36 49.86 -10.98
C ALA A 602 -13.92 48.51 -10.38
N SER A 603 -12.69 48.13 -10.68
CA SER A 603 -11.94 47.03 -10.07
C SER A 603 -11.40 47.48 -8.72
N LEU A 604 -11.22 46.56 -7.76
CA LEU A 604 -10.25 46.75 -6.69
C LEU A 604 -9.71 45.40 -6.22
N ALA A 605 -8.40 45.26 -6.42
CA ALA A 605 -7.55 44.21 -5.93
C ALA A 605 -7.14 44.49 -4.46
N SER A 606 -6.51 43.48 -3.87
CA SER A 606 -5.79 43.44 -2.59
C SER A 606 -6.60 43.07 -1.35
N ALA A 607 -6.30 41.89 -0.80
CA ALA A 607 -5.89 41.69 0.60
C ALA A 607 -5.68 40.20 0.90
N PHE A 608 -4.43 39.73 0.86
CA PHE A 608 -3.98 38.51 1.55
C PHE A 608 -2.65 38.81 2.24
N ARG A 609 -2.71 39.04 3.55
CA ARG A 609 -1.65 38.91 4.56
C ARG A 609 -2.37 38.82 5.91
N VAL A 610 -2.43 37.63 6.49
CA VAL A 610 -1.99 37.22 7.85
C VAL A 610 -2.10 35.70 7.89
#